data_AF-A0AAQ3MPR5-F1
#
_entry.id   AF-A0AAQ3MPR5-F1
#
_cell.length_a   1.000
_cell.length_b   1.000
_cell.length_c   1.000
_cell.angle_alpha   90.00
_cell.angle_beta   90.00
_cell.angle_gamma   90.00
#
_symmetry.space_group_name_H-M   'P 1'
#
loop_
_entity.id
_entity.type
_entity.pdbx_description
1 polymer ?
#
loop_
_entity_poly.entity_id
_entity_poly.type
_entity_poly.pdbx_seq_one_letter_code
_entity_poly.pdbx_strand_id
1 'polypeptide(L)'
;MFSLSKSNFSPVRPTLPPVRCGIRELRQRIHTVQTTQKITEAMKLVAAARVRRAQEAVVNGRPFASNLAEMLNDITQRLKSDDVSTPLTDVRPVKTVALVVFTGDRGLCGGFNKWVIKKAVTQRRLRSLLMIFSHCLLVRRWIESNLCTLGLFHWLGLNLWFRLCCLWGRFMM
;
A
#
# COMPACT_ATOMS: atom_id res chain seq x y z
N MET A 1 37.50 -6.94 26.88
CA MET A 1 38.50 -6.04 26.27
C MET A 1 38.47 -6.23 24.75
N PHE A 2 37.74 -5.39 24.02
CA PHE A 2 37.90 -5.26 22.56
C PHE A 2 37.98 -3.77 22.26
N SER A 3 39.20 -3.28 22.05
CA SER A 3 39.48 -1.89 21.70
C SER A 3 39.06 -1.63 20.26
N LEU A 4 37.99 -0.86 20.07
CA LEU A 4 37.68 -0.25 18.78
C LEU A 4 38.62 0.94 18.55
N SER A 5 39.52 0.81 17.57
CA SER A 5 40.37 1.91 17.12
C SER A 5 39.49 3.00 16.50
N LYS A 6 39.52 4.20 17.07
CA LYS A 6 38.87 5.38 16.49
C LYS A 6 39.62 5.75 15.21
N SER A 7 39.08 5.38 14.05
CA SER A 7 39.54 5.91 12.77
C SER A 7 39.19 7.40 12.71
N ASN A 8 40.23 8.24 12.68
CA ASN A 8 40.12 9.68 12.52
C ASN A 8 39.50 10.02 11.16
N PHE A 9 38.18 10.23 11.14
CA PHE A 9 37.47 10.78 10.00
C PHE A 9 37.54 12.31 10.08
N SER A 10 38.55 12.91 9.45
CA SER A 10 38.56 14.35 9.22
C SER A 10 37.51 14.68 8.15
N PRO A 11 36.53 15.56 8.41
CA PRO A 11 35.56 15.94 7.40
C PRO A 11 36.26 16.78 6.33
N VAL A 12 36.57 16.16 5.18
CA VAL A 12 36.93 16.90 3.97
C VAL A 12 35.72 17.74 3.60
N ARG A 13 35.78 19.05 3.84
CA ARG A 13 34.76 19.99 3.34
C ARG A 13 34.83 19.90 1.81
N PRO A 14 33.75 19.52 1.11
CA PRO A 14 33.74 19.57 -0.34
C PRO A 14 34.04 21.01 -0.75
N THR A 15 35.05 21.22 -1.59
CA THR A 15 35.28 22.52 -2.22
C THR A 15 34.09 22.78 -3.13
N LEU A 16 33.16 23.61 -2.65
CA LEU A 16 31.98 23.97 -3.42
C LEU A 16 32.43 24.72 -4.67
N PRO A 17 31.92 24.36 -5.87
CA PRO A 17 32.19 25.14 -7.06
C PRO A 17 31.75 26.59 -6.83
N PRO A 18 32.45 27.58 -7.41
CA PRO A 18 32.10 28.98 -7.23
C PRO A 18 30.66 29.19 -7.66
N VAL A 19 29.85 29.67 -6.72
CA VAL A 19 28.43 29.90 -6.89
C VAL A 19 28.26 31.03 -7.91
N ARG A 20 27.98 30.68 -9.18
CA ARG A 20 27.76 31.64 -10.28
C ARG A 20 26.36 32.25 -10.28
N CYS A 21 25.53 31.98 -9.27
CA CYS A 21 24.17 32.54 -9.22
C CYS A 21 24.15 33.87 -8.47
N GLY A 22 23.34 34.79 -8.97
CA GLY A 22 23.16 36.10 -8.36
C GLY A 22 22.58 35.99 -6.95
N ILE A 23 22.95 36.94 -6.08
CA ILE A 23 22.51 37.00 -4.67
C ILE A 23 20.98 36.98 -4.53
N ARG A 24 20.25 37.48 -5.54
CA ARG A 24 18.78 37.42 -5.61
C ARG A 24 18.25 35.99 -5.75
N GLU A 25 18.86 35.17 -6.61
CA GLU A 25 18.43 33.80 -6.86
C GLU A 25 18.68 32.91 -5.64
N LEU A 26 19.81 33.11 -4.95
CA LEU A 26 20.10 32.42 -3.69
C LEU A 26 19.06 32.72 -2.62
N ARG A 27 18.70 33.99 -2.44
CA ARG A 27 17.65 34.38 -1.49
C ARG A 27 16.30 33.76 -1.82
N GLN A 28 15.94 33.69 -3.11
CA GLN A 28 14.72 33.03 -3.55
C GLN A 28 14.72 31.53 -3.24
N ARG A 29 15.82 30.82 -3.52
CA ARG A 29 15.94 29.38 -3.20
C ARG A 29 15.85 29.11 -1.69
N ILE A 30 16.50 29.96 -0.87
CA ILE A 30 16.40 29.86 0.60
C ILE A 30 14.94 29.98 1.04
N HIS A 31 14.21 30.96 0.50
CA HIS A 31 12.79 31.14 0.82
C HIS A 31 11.96 29.92 0.39
N THR A 32 12.14 29.41 -0.84
CA THR A 32 11.42 28.22 -1.32
C THR A 32 11.68 26.98 -0.47
N VAL A 33 12.94 26.75 -0.05
CA VAL A 33 13.28 25.63 0.83
C VAL A 33 12.65 25.80 2.21
N GLN A 34 12.66 27.00 2.78
CA GLN A 34 11.99 27.29 4.06
C GLN A 34 10.47 27.08 3.99
N THR A 35 9.81 27.51 2.91
CA THR A 35 8.38 27.25 2.71
C THR A 35 8.11 25.76 2.58
N THR A 36 8.92 25.03 1.80
CA THR A 36 8.78 23.58 1.63
C THR A 36 8.98 22.85 2.96
N GLN A 37 9.94 23.28 3.77
CA GLN A 37 10.18 22.72 5.11
C GLN A 37 8.94 22.85 5.98
N LYS A 38 8.34 24.04 6.09
CA LYS A 38 7.12 24.26 6.89
C LYS A 38 5.94 23.39 6.42
N ILE A 39 5.77 23.22 5.10
CA ILE A 39 4.74 22.33 4.55
C ILE A 39 4.99 20.88 4.98
N THR A 40 6.23 20.40 4.88
CA THR A 40 6.56 19.02 5.28
C THR A 40 6.43 18.79 6.79
N GLU A 41 6.74 19.80 7.62
CA GLU A 41 6.54 19.74 9.07
C GLU A 41 5.05 19.62 9.43
N ALA A 42 4.21 20.44 8.80
CA ALA A 42 2.75 20.34 8.96
C ALA A 42 2.24 18.96 8.49
N MET A 43 2.70 18.47 7.33
CA MET A 43 2.33 17.15 6.83
C MET A 43 2.75 16.02 7.77
N LYS A 44 3.90 16.13 8.44
CA LYS A 44 4.37 15.15 9.43
C LYS A 44 3.41 15.05 10.61
N LEU A 45 2.96 16.20 11.14
CA LEU A 45 1.99 16.24 12.23
C LEU A 45 0.61 15.72 11.80
N VAL A 46 0.15 16.10 10.59
CA VAL A 46 -1.11 15.59 10.03
C VAL A 46 -1.05 14.08 9.83
N ALA A 47 0.07 13.55 9.34
CA ALA A 47 0.27 12.11 9.16
C ALA A 47 0.25 11.38 10.51
N ALA A 48 0.95 11.90 11.51
CA ALA A 48 0.96 11.34 12.87
C ALA A 48 -0.46 11.31 13.46
N ALA A 49 -1.22 12.40 13.33
CA ALA A 49 -2.61 12.44 13.80
C ALA A 49 -3.50 11.43 13.07
N ARG A 50 -3.34 11.22 11.75
CA ARG A 50 -4.10 10.21 11.01
C ARG A 50 -3.76 8.79 11.44
N VAL A 51 -2.49 8.49 11.70
CA VAL A 51 -2.07 7.18 12.23
C VAL A 51 -2.70 6.94 13.59
N ARG A 52 -2.68 7.93 14.48
CA ARG A 52 -3.30 7.82 15.80
C ARG A 52 -4.80 7.55 15.71
N ARG A 53 -5.54 8.30 14.88
CA ARG A 53 -6.97 8.03 14.65
C ARG A 53 -7.24 6.63 14.11
N ALA A 54 -6.40 6.15 13.19
CA ALA A 54 -6.53 4.80 12.66
C ALA A 54 -6.28 3.73 13.74
N GLN A 55 -5.31 3.95 14.63
CA GLN A 55 -5.06 3.06 15.77
C GLN A 55 -6.24 3.05 16.73
N GLU A 56 -6.80 4.22 17.07
CA GLU A 56 -7.98 4.35 17.92
C GLU A 56 -9.19 3.62 17.31
N ALA A 57 -9.43 3.77 16.00
CA ALA A 57 -10.48 3.03 15.30
C ALA A 57 -10.30 1.50 15.37
N VAL A 58 -9.06 1.02 15.25
CA VAL A 58 -8.76 -0.41 15.40
C VAL A 58 -9.02 -0.87 16.83
N VAL A 59 -8.58 -0.12 17.84
CA VAL A 59 -8.81 -0.46 19.26
C VAL A 59 -10.30 -0.53 19.56
N ASN A 60 -11.08 0.43 19.07
CA ASN A 60 -12.54 0.45 19.24
C ASN A 60 -13.24 -0.72 18.53
N GLY A 61 -12.68 -1.22 17.41
CA GLY A 61 -13.20 -2.37 16.68
C GLY A 61 -12.83 -3.73 17.25
N ARG A 62 -11.81 -3.82 18.12
CA ARG A 62 -11.36 -5.09 18.72
C ARG A 62 -12.47 -5.87 19.47
N PRO A 63 -13.28 -5.27 20.37
CA PRO A 63 -14.30 -6.02 21.09
C PRO A 63 -15.35 -6.64 20.17
N PHE A 64 -15.68 -5.97 19.05
CA PHE A 64 -16.58 -6.54 18.07
C PHE A 64 -15.99 -7.79 17.41
N ALA A 65 -14.71 -7.72 17.00
CA ALA A 65 -14.03 -8.84 16.36
C ALA A 65 -13.86 -10.05 17.30
N SER A 66 -13.59 -9.82 18.60
CA SER A 66 -13.50 -10.91 19.59
C SER A 66 -14.84 -11.58 19.80
N ASN A 67 -15.90 -10.80 20.03
CA ASN A 67 -17.23 -11.34 20.29
C ASN A 67 -17.78 -12.10 19.08
N LEU A 68 -17.52 -11.60 17.87
CA LEU A 68 -17.89 -12.29 16.63
C LEU A 68 -17.16 -13.62 16.49
N ALA A 69 -15.86 -13.67 16.80
CA ALA A 69 -15.09 -14.90 16.74
C ALA A 69 -15.56 -15.94 17.77
N GLU A 70 -15.92 -15.51 18.98
CA GLU A 70 -16.52 -16.36 20.01
C GLU A 70 -17.86 -16.93 19.55
N MET A 71 -18.77 -16.08 19.06
CA MET A 71 -20.06 -16.53 18.52
C MET A 71 -19.90 -17.52 17.35
N LEU A 72 -18.98 -17.26 16.42
CA LEU A 72 -18.70 -18.16 15.30
C LEU A 72 -18.15 -19.51 15.78
N ASN A 73 -17.28 -19.50 16.81
CA ASN A 73 -16.77 -20.73 17.40
C ASN A 73 -17.88 -21.52 18.10
N ASP A 74 -18.75 -20.86 18.85
CA ASP A 74 -19.88 -21.52 19.53
C ASP A 74 -20.84 -22.18 18.54
N ILE A 75 -21.16 -21.47 17.44
CA ILE A 75 -22.00 -21.99 16.36
C ILE A 75 -21.30 -23.19 15.69
N THR A 76 -20.02 -23.07 15.38
CA THR A 76 -19.25 -24.15 14.74
C THR A 76 -19.16 -25.38 15.64
N GLN A 77 -19.07 -25.21 16.97
CA GLN A 77 -19.06 -26.34 17.91
C GLN A 77 -20.40 -27.05 17.99
N ARG A 78 -21.52 -26.31 17.94
CA ARG A 78 -22.89 -26.87 17.96
C ARG A 78 -23.26 -27.56 16.64
N LEU A 79 -22.77 -27.03 15.52
CA LEU A 79 -23.04 -27.58 14.18
C LEU A 79 -22.19 -28.83 13.85
N LYS A 80 -21.30 -29.30 14.74
CA LYS A 80 -20.53 -30.54 14.49
C LYS A 80 -21.39 -31.79 14.27
N SER A 81 -22.67 -31.75 14.62
CA SER A 81 -23.63 -32.84 14.44
C SER A 81 -24.47 -32.75 13.16
N ASP A 82 -24.61 -31.56 12.55
CA ASP A 82 -25.43 -31.35 11.36
C ASP A 82 -24.55 -30.89 10.18
N ASP A 83 -24.66 -31.58 9.05
CA ASP A 83 -23.84 -31.41 7.84
C ASP A 83 -24.21 -30.12 7.06
N VAL A 84 -24.12 -28.96 7.72
CA VAL A 84 -24.48 -27.65 7.15
C VAL A 84 -23.30 -27.14 6.32
N SER A 85 -23.24 -27.57 5.06
CA SER A 85 -22.32 -27.02 4.06
C SER A 85 -22.75 -25.60 3.67
N THR A 86 -21.93 -24.61 4.01
CA THR A 86 -22.03 -23.27 3.41
C THR A 86 -21.03 -23.15 2.26
N PRO A 87 -21.36 -22.46 1.16
CA PRO A 87 -20.49 -22.36 -0.03
C PRO A 87 -19.14 -21.66 0.24
N LEU A 88 -18.99 -21.01 1.41
CA LEU A 88 -17.77 -20.36 1.86
C LEU A 88 -16.85 -21.30 2.67
N THR A 89 -17.41 -22.34 3.30
CA THR A 89 -16.67 -23.31 4.13
C THR A 89 -16.32 -24.60 3.40
N ASP A 90 -16.86 -24.82 2.19
CA ASP A 90 -16.54 -26.00 1.38
C ASP A 90 -15.06 -26.05 0.96
N VAL A 91 -14.37 -27.09 1.41
CA VAL A 91 -12.98 -27.36 1.07
C VAL A 91 -12.90 -27.98 -0.32
N ARG A 92 -12.71 -27.12 -1.33
CA ARG A 92 -12.51 -27.53 -2.74
C ARG A 92 -11.03 -27.63 -3.10
N PRO A 93 -10.64 -28.51 -4.05
CA PRO A 93 -9.28 -28.55 -4.57
C PRO A 93 -8.89 -27.19 -5.16
N VAL A 94 -7.69 -26.73 -4.81
CA VAL A 94 -7.22 -25.37 -5.08
C VAL A 94 -6.85 -25.22 -6.55
N LYS A 95 -7.79 -24.77 -7.40
CA LYS A 95 -7.55 -24.47 -8.83
C LYS A 95 -6.99 -23.06 -9.05
N THR A 96 -7.54 -22.09 -8.32
CA THR A 96 -7.21 -20.67 -8.40
C THR A 96 -7.25 -20.07 -7.01
N VAL A 97 -6.22 -19.31 -6.65
CA VAL A 97 -6.19 -18.56 -5.39
C VAL A 97 -6.36 -17.07 -5.71
N ALA A 98 -7.16 -16.36 -4.92
CA ALA A 98 -7.30 -14.92 -5.03
C ALA A 98 -6.31 -14.25 -4.06
N LEU A 99 -5.48 -13.34 -4.57
CA LEU A 99 -4.61 -12.50 -3.76
C LEU A 99 -5.17 -11.08 -3.76
N VAL A 100 -5.57 -10.61 -2.58
CA VAL A 100 -6.00 -9.24 -2.35
C VAL A 100 -4.86 -8.45 -1.73
N VAL A 101 -4.44 -7.38 -2.40
CA VAL A 101 -3.32 -6.53 -1.96
C VAL A 101 -3.83 -5.14 -1.63
N PHE A 102 -3.50 -4.65 -0.44
CA PHE A 102 -3.84 -3.30 0.02
C PHE A 102 -2.60 -2.40 -0.05
N THR A 103 -2.72 -1.26 -0.73
CA THR A 103 -1.65 -0.25 -0.89
C THR A 103 -2.15 1.12 -0.43
N GLY A 104 -1.24 2.06 -0.18
CA GLY A 104 -1.61 3.43 0.20
C GLY A 104 -1.96 4.32 -1.00
N ASP A 105 -2.98 5.17 -0.85
CA ASP A 105 -3.51 6.04 -1.92
C ASP A 105 -2.69 7.28 -2.24
N ARG A 106 -1.75 7.66 -1.36
CA ARG A 106 -0.97 8.90 -1.53
C ARG A 106 0.49 8.60 -1.89
N GLY A 107 1.06 9.50 -2.69
CA GLY A 107 2.51 9.63 -2.83
C GLY A 107 3.19 10.11 -1.53
N LEU A 108 4.51 10.23 -1.53
CA LEU A 108 5.33 10.64 -0.38
C LEU A 108 5.30 9.65 0.82
N CYS A 109 4.99 8.38 0.58
CA CYS A 109 4.96 7.30 1.57
C CYS A 109 6.30 6.54 1.69
N GLY A 110 7.40 7.15 1.25
CA GLY A 110 8.71 6.51 1.20
C GLY A 110 8.69 5.25 0.33
N GLY A 111 9.10 4.12 0.92
CA GLY A 111 9.19 2.82 0.23
C GLY A 111 7.98 1.88 0.42
N PHE A 112 6.93 2.28 1.14
CA PHE A 112 5.84 1.38 1.53
C PHE A 112 5.18 0.67 0.35
N ASN A 113 4.69 1.43 -0.63
CA ASN A 113 4.02 0.87 -1.81
C ASN A 113 4.94 -0.06 -2.62
N LYS A 114 6.24 0.29 -2.76
CA LYS A 114 7.23 -0.52 -3.48
C LYS A 114 7.46 -1.87 -2.80
N TRP A 115 7.57 -1.88 -1.48
CA TRP A 115 7.77 -3.11 -0.70
C TRP A 115 6.55 -4.04 -0.75
N VAL A 116 5.34 -3.50 -0.64
CA VAL A 116 4.10 -4.27 -0.73
C VAL A 116 3.96 -4.93 -2.11
N ILE A 117 4.17 -4.16 -3.18
CA ILE A 117 4.10 -4.68 -4.55
C ILE A 117 5.16 -5.76 -4.79
N LYS A 118 6.40 -5.56 -4.32
CA LYS A 118 7.46 -6.56 -4.45
C LYS A 118 7.08 -7.89 -3.79
N LYS A 119 6.55 -7.85 -2.56
CA LYS A 119 6.08 -9.07 -1.86
C LYS A 119 4.94 -9.74 -2.61
N ALA A 120 3.99 -8.96 -3.12
CA ALA A 120 2.85 -9.49 -3.86
C ALA A 120 3.27 -10.18 -5.16
N VAL A 121 4.23 -9.61 -5.90
CA VAL A 121 4.80 -10.22 -7.11
C VAL A 121 5.55 -11.51 -6.77
N THR A 122 6.34 -11.53 -5.69
CA THR A 122 7.03 -12.75 -5.24
C THR A 122 6.05 -13.89 -4.94
N GLN A 123 4.94 -13.59 -4.23
CA GLN A 123 3.92 -14.59 -3.93
C GLN A 123 3.16 -15.06 -5.18
N ARG A 124 2.92 -14.16 -6.15
CA ARG A 124 2.27 -14.50 -7.42
C ARG A 124 3.06 -15.50 -8.26
N ARG A 125 4.40 -15.48 -8.18
CA ARG A 125 5.25 -16.38 -8.97
C ARG A 125 5.11 -17.86 -8.55
N LEU A 126 4.59 -18.14 -7.36
CA LEU A 126 4.50 -19.49 -6.79
C LEU A 126 3.18 -20.22 -7.11
N ARG A 127 2.12 -19.53 -7.56
CA ARG A 127 0.81 -20.14 -7.86
C ARG A 127 0.06 -19.38 -8.97
N SER A 128 -0.80 -20.06 -9.71
CA SER A 128 -1.80 -19.49 -10.62
C SER A 128 -2.83 -18.65 -9.83
N LEU A 129 -2.45 -17.41 -9.53
CA LEU A 129 -3.16 -16.48 -8.64
C LEU A 129 -3.86 -15.37 -9.43
N LEU A 130 -5.13 -15.13 -9.11
CA LEU A 130 -5.87 -13.95 -9.55
C LEU A 130 -5.54 -12.79 -8.59
N MET A 131 -4.94 -11.70 -9.09
CA MET A 131 -4.66 -10.50 -8.31
C MET A 131 -5.86 -9.55 -8.38
N ILE A 132 -6.50 -9.29 -7.25
CA ILE A 132 -7.56 -8.28 -7.13
C ILE A 132 -6.99 -7.11 -6.32
N PHE A 133 -6.83 -5.96 -6.97
CA PHE A 133 -6.45 -4.72 -6.31
C PHE A 133 -7.71 -4.00 -5.88
N SER A 134 -8.01 -3.99 -4.58
CA SER A 134 -9.33 -3.60 -4.10
C SER A 134 -9.57 -2.10 -4.20
N HIS A 135 -8.63 -1.22 -3.88
CA HIS A 135 -8.88 0.22 -4.01
C HIS A 135 -7.55 0.99 -4.03
N CYS A 136 -7.05 1.34 -5.23
CA CYS A 136 -6.02 2.37 -5.35
C CYS A 136 -5.92 2.86 -6.81
N LEU A 137 -6.29 4.13 -7.07
CA LEU A 137 -6.18 4.77 -8.39
C LEU A 137 -4.72 4.81 -8.91
N LEU A 138 -3.73 4.83 -8.01
CA LEU A 138 -2.30 4.80 -8.36
C LEU A 138 -1.83 3.42 -8.82
N VAL A 139 -2.39 2.35 -8.28
CA VAL A 139 -2.03 0.99 -8.67
C VAL A 139 -2.55 0.68 -10.06
N ARG A 140 -3.71 1.20 -10.45
CA ARG A 140 -4.23 1.09 -11.82
C ARG A 140 -3.20 1.60 -12.85
N ARG A 141 -2.62 2.78 -12.63
CA ARG A 141 -1.56 3.36 -13.47
C ARG A 141 -0.25 2.54 -13.48
N TRP A 142 0.16 1.99 -12.33
CA TRP A 142 1.38 1.17 -12.24
C TRP A 142 1.21 -0.19 -12.91
N ILE A 143 0.02 -0.80 -12.78
CA ILE A 143 -0.38 -2.02 -13.47
C ILE A 143 -0.45 -1.76 -14.97
N GLU A 144 -1.11 -0.69 -15.42
CA GLU A 144 -1.16 -0.33 -16.85
C GLU A 144 0.24 -0.17 -17.45
N SER A 145 1.18 0.41 -16.70
CA SER A 145 2.57 0.60 -17.15
C SER A 145 3.41 -0.68 -17.16
N ASN A 146 3.13 -1.65 -16.28
CA ASN A 146 3.91 -2.92 -16.19
C ASN A 146 3.22 -4.14 -16.83
N LEU A 147 1.90 -4.11 -17.06
CA LEU A 147 1.20 -5.10 -17.89
C LEU A 147 1.42 -4.82 -19.38
N CYS A 148 1.66 -3.57 -19.80
CA CYS A 148 2.00 -3.29 -21.21
C CYS A 148 3.35 -3.88 -21.63
N THR A 149 4.29 -4.08 -20.70
CA THR A 149 5.60 -4.72 -20.98
C THR A 149 5.58 -6.25 -20.91
N LEU A 150 4.53 -6.84 -20.34
CA LEU A 150 4.27 -8.27 -20.35
C LEU A 150 3.10 -8.54 -21.30
N GLY A 151 3.41 -8.64 -22.61
CA GLY A 151 2.47 -8.88 -23.70
C GLY A 151 1.58 -10.11 -23.52
N LEU A 152 0.57 -9.99 -22.66
CA LEU A 152 -0.53 -10.94 -22.45
C LEU A 152 -1.84 -10.23 -22.81
N PHE A 153 -1.90 -9.69 -24.02
CA PHE A 153 -3.11 -9.15 -24.64
C PHE A 153 -3.72 -10.18 -25.60
N HIS A 154 -3.92 -11.40 -25.11
CA HIS A 154 -4.76 -12.37 -25.81
C HIS A 154 -5.24 -13.41 -24.80
N TRP A 155 -6.34 -13.12 -24.09
CA TRP A 155 -7.39 -14.10 -23.78
C TRP A 155 -8.48 -13.46 -22.91
N LEU A 156 -9.71 -13.53 -23.44
CA LEU A 156 -11.01 -13.37 -22.79
C LEU A 156 -11.46 -11.94 -22.37
N GLY A 157 -12.15 -11.27 -23.29
CA GLY A 157 -13.59 -11.03 -23.10
C GLY A 157 -14.06 -10.12 -21.95
N LEU A 158 -13.24 -9.23 -21.40
CA LEU A 158 -13.62 -8.33 -20.30
C LEU A 158 -14.24 -6.97 -20.74
N ASN A 159 -14.55 -6.79 -22.03
CA ASN A 159 -15.02 -5.50 -22.56
C ASN A 159 -16.40 -5.07 -22.03
N LEU A 160 -17.23 -6.00 -21.56
CA LEU A 160 -18.55 -5.66 -21.01
C LEU A 160 -18.49 -5.19 -19.55
N TRP A 161 -17.59 -5.77 -18.75
CA TRP A 161 -17.46 -5.44 -17.33
C TRP A 161 -16.79 -4.08 -17.12
N PHE A 162 -15.85 -3.70 -17.99
CA PHE A 162 -15.20 -2.38 -17.95
C PHE A 162 -16.16 -1.24 -18.31
N ARG A 163 -17.09 -1.46 -19.26
CA ARG A 163 -18.13 -0.47 -19.61
C ARG A 163 -19.17 -0.29 -18.49
N LEU A 164 -19.56 -1.37 -17.81
CA LEU A 164 -20.48 -1.30 -16.66
C LEU A 164 -19.84 -0.61 -15.45
N CYS A 165 -18.57 -0.86 -15.17
CA CYS A 165 -17.88 -0.23 -14.04
C CYS A 165 -17.67 1.29 -14.24
N CYS A 166 -17.43 1.73 -15.49
CA CYS A 166 -17.38 3.16 -15.82
C CYS A 166 -18.75 3.86 -15.78
N LEU A 167 -19.84 3.14 -16.06
CA LEU A 167 -21.19 3.71 -15.98
C LEU A 167 -21.65 3.88 -14.52
N TRP A 168 -21.30 2.95 -13.64
CA TRP A 168 -21.68 3.00 -12.21
C TRP A 168 -20.87 4.03 -11.40
N GLY A 169 -19.63 4.32 -11.79
CA GLY A 169 -18.80 5.35 -11.15
C GLY A 169 -19.26 6.79 -11.38
N ARG A 170 -20.24 7.03 -12.26
CA ARG A 170 -20.82 8.36 -12.52
C ARG A 170 -22.11 8.65 -11.72
N PHE A 171 -22.62 7.67 -10.97
CA PHE A 171 -23.87 7.80 -10.20
C PHE A 171 -23.64 7.96 -8.69
N MET A 172 -22.37 7.95 -8.24
CA MET A 172 -22.00 8.04 -6.83
C MET A 172 -20.90 9.09 -6.61
N MET A 173 -21.11 10.26 -7.21
CA MET A 173 -20.52 11.55 -6.83
C MET A 173 -21.59 12.63 -6.94
#